data_AF-Q4TA95-F1
#
_entry.id   AF-Q4TA95-F1
#
_cell.length_a   1.000
_cell.length_b   1.000
_cell.length_c   1.000
_cell.angle_alpha   90.00
_cell.angle_beta   90.00
_cell.angle_gamma   90.00
#
_symmetry.space_group_name_H-M   'P 1'
#
loop_
_entity.id
_entity.type
_entity.pdbx_description
1 polymer ?
#
loop_
_entity_poly.entity_id
_entity_poly.type
_entity_poly.pdbx_seq_one_letter_code
_entity_poly.pdbx_strand_id
1 'polypeptide(L)'
;ISGGELFERIIDEDFELTEREVIKYMLQIIDGVNFIHKQGVVHLDLKPENIMCVNKTGSKIKLIDFGLARRLENAGTLKVLFGTPEFVAPEVINYEAIGYATDMWSIGVICYILLSGLSPFMGDNDNETLSNVTSATWDFEDEAFDEISENAKDFITNLLKKDMKARLTCAQCFEHPWLKQDTNTMKAKKLSKERMKKYILRRKWQKTGHAVRAIGRLSSMAMMAGVSAKKGSPTEGYPDPEVVWYKDDQPIKETRHFQIDYDEDGNCSLVISEVNWTNTTCLNNHRHMTHQTRNCDHVPFQVSGDDDAKYTVKAVNSLGEATCTADLLVEVMAGEEEEEEEEEEE
;
A
#
# COMPACT_ATOMS: atom_id res chain seq x y z
N ILE A 1 19.52 8.63 13.03
CA ILE A 1 18.10 8.98 12.84
C ILE A 1 17.32 7.92 13.61
N SER A 2 16.53 8.31 14.62
CA SER A 2 15.90 7.35 15.55
C SER A 2 14.42 7.58 15.78
N GLY A 3 13.81 8.50 15.02
CA GLY A 3 12.41 8.90 15.16
C GLY A 3 11.40 8.01 14.45
N GLY A 4 11.83 7.09 13.58
CA GLY A 4 10.95 6.27 12.75
C GLY A 4 10.49 7.00 11.47
N GLU A 5 9.69 6.31 10.65
CA GLU A 5 9.13 6.87 9.42
C GLU A 5 8.14 8.01 9.75
N LEU A 6 8.13 9.07 8.94
CA LEU A 6 7.24 10.22 9.16
C LEU A 6 5.77 9.81 9.24
N PHE A 7 5.34 8.91 8.35
CA PHE A 7 3.95 8.49 8.27
C PHE A 7 3.53 7.71 9.53
N GLU A 8 4.42 6.90 10.11
CA GLU A 8 4.17 6.24 11.39
C GLU A 8 4.03 7.26 12.53
N ARG A 9 4.87 8.30 12.54
CA ARG A 9 4.78 9.37 13.55
C ARG A 9 3.44 10.10 13.50
N ILE A 10 2.91 10.33 12.31
CA ILE A 10 1.66 11.07 12.11
C ILE A 10 0.45 10.30 12.65
N ILE A 11 0.44 8.96 12.53
CA ILE A 11 -0.69 8.15 12.99
C ILE A 11 -0.67 7.84 14.49
N ASP A 12 0.43 8.16 15.19
CA ASP A 12 0.55 8.00 16.64
C ASP A 12 -0.55 8.75 17.39
N GLU A 13 -1.08 8.20 18.46
CA GLU A 13 -2.24 8.74 19.18
C GLU A 13 -1.96 10.13 19.77
N ASP A 14 -0.72 10.36 20.19
CA ASP A 14 -0.25 11.63 20.74
C ASP A 14 -0.07 12.74 19.68
N PHE A 15 -0.13 12.40 18.39
CA PHE A 15 0.06 13.36 17.30
C PHE A 15 -1.26 13.97 16.85
N GLU A 16 -1.31 15.30 16.83
CA GLU A 16 -2.42 16.04 16.22
C GLU A 16 -2.07 16.44 14.79
N LEU A 17 -2.62 15.71 13.82
CA LEU A 17 -2.47 16.03 12.41
C LEU A 17 -3.40 17.20 12.03
N THR A 18 -2.83 18.23 11.42
CA THR A 18 -3.52 19.39 10.86
C THR A 18 -2.82 19.82 9.57
N GLU A 19 -3.49 20.58 8.71
CA GLU A 19 -2.83 21.18 7.53
C GLU A 19 -1.57 21.97 7.89
N ARG A 20 -1.58 22.65 9.04
CA ARG A 20 -0.42 23.38 9.55
C ARG A 20 0.80 22.47 9.72
N GLU A 21 0.61 21.29 10.29
CA GLU A 21 1.71 20.33 10.45
C GLU A 21 2.15 19.76 9.11
N VAL A 22 1.22 19.52 8.19
CA VAL A 22 1.56 19.08 6.82
C VAL A 22 2.39 20.14 6.10
N ILE A 23 2.04 21.42 6.18
CA ILE A 23 2.85 22.53 5.60
C ILE A 23 4.29 22.47 6.13
N LYS A 24 4.49 22.29 7.44
CA LYS A 24 5.83 22.20 8.05
C LYS A 24 6.64 21.01 7.53
N TYR A 25 6.01 19.87 7.28
CA TYR A 25 6.69 18.72 6.68
C TYR A 25 6.97 18.93 5.21
N MET A 26 6.01 19.46 4.44
CA MET A 26 6.19 19.75 3.02
C MET A 26 7.32 20.76 2.78
N LEU A 27 7.43 21.82 3.59
CA LEU A 27 8.54 22.77 3.51
C LEU A 27 9.90 22.09 3.69
N GLN A 28 10.02 21.14 4.62
CA GLN A 28 11.26 20.39 4.84
C GLN A 28 11.57 19.41 3.70
N ILE A 29 10.56 18.73 3.16
CA ILE A 29 10.71 17.84 2.00
C ILE A 29 11.20 18.64 0.79
N ILE A 30 10.51 19.75 0.49
CA ILE A 30 10.84 20.62 -0.65
C ILE A 30 12.21 21.24 -0.48
N ASP A 31 12.62 21.65 0.73
CA ASP A 31 13.98 22.16 0.99
C ASP A 31 15.05 21.09 0.74
N GLY A 32 14.83 19.87 1.21
CA GLY A 32 15.73 18.74 0.92
C GLY A 32 15.86 18.44 -0.56
N VAL A 33 14.75 18.45 -1.30
CA VAL A 33 14.72 18.22 -2.76
C VAL A 33 15.34 19.40 -3.52
N ASN A 34 15.04 20.63 -3.14
CA ASN A 34 15.63 21.84 -3.71
C ASN A 34 17.15 21.85 -3.58
N PHE A 35 17.68 21.40 -2.43
CA PHE A 35 19.11 21.28 -2.23
C PHE A 35 19.75 20.34 -3.25
N ILE A 36 19.21 19.12 -3.42
CA ILE A 36 19.79 18.15 -4.36
C ILE A 36 19.60 18.56 -5.83
N HIS A 37 18.47 19.20 -6.17
CA HIS A 37 18.22 19.75 -7.51
C HIS A 37 19.27 20.81 -7.86
N LYS A 38 19.62 21.69 -6.91
CA LYS A 38 20.71 22.68 -7.09
C LYS A 38 22.10 22.06 -7.26
N GLN A 39 22.30 20.82 -6.80
CA GLN A 39 23.54 20.06 -7.05
C GLN A 39 23.51 19.30 -8.39
N GLY A 40 22.45 19.46 -9.18
CA GLY A 40 22.25 18.78 -10.45
C GLY A 40 21.76 17.34 -10.32
N VAL A 41 21.17 16.97 -9.19
CA VAL A 41 20.76 15.59 -8.85
C VAL A 41 19.24 15.48 -8.81
N VAL A 42 18.70 14.41 -9.37
CA VAL A 42 17.31 13.96 -9.24
C VAL A 42 17.24 12.75 -8.29
N HIS A 43 16.19 12.65 -7.47
CA HIS A 43 16.05 11.61 -6.45
C HIS A 43 15.45 10.32 -6.98
N LEU A 44 14.34 10.40 -7.73
CA LEU A 44 13.66 9.29 -8.43
C LEU A 44 13.04 8.18 -7.56
N ASP A 45 13.06 8.34 -6.24
CA ASP A 45 12.48 7.37 -5.28
C ASP A 45 11.91 8.10 -4.07
N LEU A 46 11.26 9.24 -4.28
CA LEU A 46 10.59 9.95 -3.20
C LEU A 46 9.29 9.21 -2.85
N LYS A 47 9.25 8.67 -1.64
CA LYS A 47 8.10 7.94 -1.09
C LYS A 47 8.05 8.06 0.43
N PRO A 48 6.90 7.81 1.08
CA PRO A 48 6.73 7.87 2.53
C PRO A 48 7.84 7.20 3.34
N GLU A 49 8.30 6.04 2.88
CA GLU A 49 9.30 5.18 3.52
C GLU A 49 10.68 5.86 3.59
N ASN A 50 10.96 6.75 2.65
CA ASN A 50 12.26 7.41 2.49
C ASN A 50 12.32 8.75 3.26
N ILE A 51 11.32 9.03 4.11
CA ILE A 51 11.21 10.25 4.91
C ILE A 51 11.16 9.87 6.39
N MET A 52 12.21 10.24 7.14
CA MET A 52 12.38 9.77 8.51
C MET A 52 12.46 10.94 9.50
N CYS A 53 11.78 10.80 10.64
CA CYS A 53 11.88 11.72 11.76
C CYS A 53 13.27 11.60 12.41
N VAL A 54 13.92 12.74 12.65
CA VAL A 54 15.24 12.78 13.30
C VAL A 54 15.15 12.19 14.71
N ASN A 55 14.14 12.64 15.47
CA ASN A 55 13.82 12.22 16.84
C ASN A 55 12.33 11.88 16.94
N LYS A 56 11.94 11.03 17.91
CA LYS A 56 10.54 10.60 18.11
C LYS A 56 9.58 11.74 18.48
N THR A 57 10.07 12.74 19.21
CA THR A 57 9.24 13.85 19.73
C THR A 57 9.38 15.15 18.95
N GLY A 58 10.29 15.21 17.97
CA GLY A 58 10.53 16.42 17.17
C GLY A 58 9.80 16.40 15.84
N SER A 59 9.69 17.57 15.21
CA SER A 59 9.11 17.74 13.86
C SER A 59 10.15 17.76 12.73
N LYS A 60 11.44 17.57 13.07
CA LYS A 60 12.53 17.57 12.09
C LYS A 60 12.54 16.25 11.33
N ILE A 61 12.55 16.31 10.01
CA ILE A 61 12.63 15.15 9.12
C ILE A 61 13.89 15.20 8.24
N LYS A 62 14.25 14.05 7.68
CA LYS A 62 15.31 13.90 6.68
C LYS A 62 14.88 12.91 5.60
N LEU A 63 15.31 13.16 4.38
CA LEU A 63 15.34 12.16 3.31
C LEU A 63 16.49 11.18 3.61
N ILE A 64 16.24 9.88 3.50
CA ILE A 64 17.19 8.86 3.99
C ILE A 64 17.71 7.88 2.95
N ASP A 65 17.09 7.78 1.79
CA ASP A 65 17.49 6.83 0.74
C ASP A 65 17.71 7.57 -0.58
N PHE A 66 18.90 7.42 -1.14
CA PHE A 66 19.31 8.03 -2.41
C PHE A 66 19.73 6.94 -3.42
N GLY A 67 19.31 5.69 -3.24
CA GLY A 67 19.75 4.55 -4.04
C GLY A 67 19.47 4.67 -5.54
N LEU A 68 18.42 5.40 -5.94
CA LEU A 68 18.13 5.69 -7.36
C LEU A 68 18.61 7.07 -7.82
N ALA A 69 19.09 7.91 -6.90
CA ALA A 69 19.43 9.29 -7.17
C ALA A 69 20.65 9.39 -8.11
N ARG A 70 20.61 10.36 -9.03
CA ARG A 70 21.67 10.52 -10.03
C ARG A 70 21.77 11.94 -10.56
N ARG A 71 22.93 12.29 -11.11
CA ARG A 71 23.10 13.57 -11.83
C ARG A 71 22.28 13.57 -13.11
N LEU A 72 21.56 14.66 -13.37
CA LEU A 72 20.70 14.80 -14.54
C LEU A 72 21.50 14.78 -15.86
N GLU A 73 22.74 15.28 -15.86
CA GLU A 73 23.65 15.22 -17.01
C GLU A 73 23.93 13.78 -17.48
N ASN A 74 23.80 12.80 -16.57
CA ASN A 74 23.97 11.37 -16.83
C ASN A 74 22.63 10.62 -16.88
N ALA A 75 21.51 11.34 -16.94
CA ALA A 75 20.18 10.74 -17.02
C ALA A 75 19.90 10.29 -18.46
N GLY A 76 20.38 9.09 -18.81
CA GLY A 76 19.82 8.31 -19.92
C GLY A 76 18.39 7.84 -19.61
N THR A 77 17.84 6.99 -20.46
CA THR A 77 16.55 6.34 -20.19
C THR A 77 16.66 5.45 -18.94
N LEU A 78 15.86 5.77 -17.93
CA LEU A 78 15.82 5.04 -16.68
C LEU A 78 14.96 3.78 -16.85
N LYS A 79 15.55 2.60 -16.65
CA LYS A 79 14.79 1.35 -16.48
C LYS A 79 14.68 1.07 -14.99
N VAL A 80 13.55 1.40 -14.37
CA VAL A 80 13.27 1.05 -12.97
C VAL A 80 12.44 -0.23 -12.94
N LEU A 81 12.79 -1.17 -12.05
CA LEU A 81 11.83 -2.20 -11.64
C LEU A 81 10.78 -1.54 -10.73
N PHE A 82 9.51 -1.56 -11.15
CA PHE A 82 8.43 -0.96 -10.39
C PHE A 82 8.23 -1.70 -9.06
N GLY A 83 8.70 -1.11 -7.95
CA GLY A 83 8.44 -1.61 -6.60
C GLY A 83 7.13 -1.08 -6.01
N THR A 84 6.72 0.14 -6.37
CA THR A 84 5.42 0.72 -5.96
C THR A 84 4.96 1.75 -7.01
N PRO A 85 4.09 1.37 -7.96
CA PRO A 85 3.78 2.19 -9.13
C PRO A 85 3.08 3.52 -8.81
N GLU A 86 2.36 3.62 -7.69
CA GLU A 86 1.59 4.81 -7.30
C GLU A 86 2.43 6.08 -7.07
N PHE A 87 3.75 5.94 -6.81
CA PHE A 87 4.68 7.05 -6.59
C PHE A 87 5.50 7.44 -7.82
N VAL A 88 5.43 6.60 -8.86
CA VAL A 88 6.26 6.73 -10.05
C VAL A 88 5.60 7.75 -10.98
N ALA A 89 6.38 8.68 -11.53
CA ALA A 89 5.84 9.68 -12.43
C ALA A 89 5.48 9.07 -13.80
N PRO A 90 4.51 9.64 -14.56
CA PRO A 90 4.06 9.09 -15.84
C PRO A 90 5.19 8.92 -16.86
N GLU A 91 6.12 9.88 -16.90
CA GLU A 91 7.27 9.82 -17.81
C GLU A 91 8.20 8.64 -17.53
N VAL A 92 8.29 8.18 -16.27
CA VAL A 92 9.13 7.02 -15.90
C VAL A 92 8.47 5.72 -16.36
N ILE A 93 7.14 5.61 -16.25
CA ILE A 93 6.38 4.46 -16.75
C ILE A 93 6.47 4.38 -18.27
N ASN A 94 6.37 5.53 -18.95
CA ASN A 94 6.42 5.62 -20.41
C ASN A 94 7.84 5.52 -20.99
N TYR A 95 8.88 5.35 -20.16
CA TYR A 95 10.28 5.38 -20.58
C TYR A 95 10.69 6.68 -21.30
N GLU A 96 10.04 7.79 -20.94
CA GLU A 96 10.34 9.14 -21.41
C GLU A 96 11.52 9.75 -20.63
N ALA A 97 11.98 10.92 -21.08
CA ALA A 97 13.10 11.61 -20.44
C ALA A 97 12.69 12.14 -19.05
N ILE A 98 13.47 11.76 -18.03
CA ILE A 98 13.29 12.22 -16.65
C ILE A 98 13.87 13.63 -16.45
N GLY A 99 13.45 14.30 -15.37
CA GLY A 99 13.96 15.61 -15.00
C GLY A 99 13.67 15.96 -13.55
N TYR A 100 14.02 17.18 -13.13
CA TYR A 100 13.70 17.67 -11.78
C TYR A 100 12.19 17.63 -11.49
N ALA A 101 11.36 17.86 -12.52
CA ALA A 101 9.91 17.76 -12.45
C ALA A 101 9.39 16.34 -12.12
N THR A 102 10.21 15.30 -12.33
CA THR A 102 9.89 13.92 -11.95
C THR A 102 9.76 13.78 -10.44
N ASP A 103 10.68 14.37 -9.67
CA ASP A 103 10.58 14.40 -8.21
C ASP A 103 9.37 15.22 -7.73
N MET A 104 9.00 16.27 -8.48
CA MET A 104 7.86 17.14 -8.15
C MET A 104 6.52 16.39 -8.21
N TRP A 105 6.39 15.39 -9.09
CA TRP A 105 5.23 14.49 -9.09
C TRP A 105 5.12 13.74 -7.76
N SER A 106 6.20 13.09 -7.33
CA SER A 106 6.23 12.35 -6.07
C SER A 106 5.95 13.24 -4.86
N ILE A 107 6.40 14.51 -4.87
CA ILE A 107 6.03 15.51 -3.85
C ILE A 107 4.51 15.74 -3.83
N GLY A 108 3.86 15.83 -5.00
CA GLY A 108 2.40 15.94 -5.10
C GLY A 108 1.68 14.73 -4.51
N VAL A 109 2.16 13.51 -4.81
CA VAL A 109 1.61 12.26 -4.26
C VAL A 109 1.75 12.22 -2.75
N ILE A 110 2.94 12.55 -2.22
CA ILE A 110 3.19 12.60 -0.78
C ILE A 110 2.27 13.62 -0.11
N CYS A 111 2.09 14.81 -0.70
CA CYS A 111 1.20 15.84 -0.16
C CYS A 111 -0.25 15.37 -0.11
N TYR A 112 -0.73 14.71 -1.16
CA TYR A 112 -2.07 14.14 -1.21
C TYR A 112 -2.29 13.15 -0.06
N ILE A 113 -1.37 12.18 0.11
CA ILE A 113 -1.50 11.16 1.17
C ILE A 113 -1.38 11.81 2.56
N LEU A 114 -0.51 12.79 2.76
CA LEU A 114 -0.36 13.47 4.05
C LEU A 114 -1.64 14.20 4.50
N LEU A 115 -2.43 14.70 3.55
CA LEU A 115 -3.66 15.43 3.83
C LEU A 115 -4.87 14.51 4.01
N SER A 116 -5.01 13.47 3.16
CA SER A 116 -6.23 12.65 3.12
C SER A 116 -6.05 11.24 3.70
N GLY A 117 -4.81 10.73 3.75
CA GLY A 117 -4.52 9.32 4.02
C GLY A 117 -4.88 8.38 2.87
N LEU A 118 -5.20 8.91 1.69
CA LEU A 118 -5.53 8.16 0.47
C LEU A 118 -4.39 8.24 -0.54
N SER A 119 -4.31 7.28 -1.45
CA SER A 119 -3.36 7.33 -2.57
C SER A 119 -4.07 7.82 -3.84
N PRO A 120 -3.57 8.85 -4.54
CA PRO A 120 -4.27 9.48 -5.65
C PRO A 120 -4.41 8.57 -6.89
N PHE A 121 -3.56 7.56 -7.03
CA PHE A 121 -3.51 6.72 -8.23
C PHE A 121 -3.75 5.24 -7.96
N MET A 122 -3.90 4.84 -6.70
CA MET A 122 -4.07 3.43 -6.33
C MET A 122 -5.42 2.91 -6.83
N GLY A 123 -5.37 1.94 -7.74
CA GLY A 123 -6.52 1.16 -8.17
C GLY A 123 -6.66 -0.17 -7.39
N ASP A 124 -7.59 -1.01 -7.84
CA ASP A 124 -7.81 -2.34 -7.29
C ASP A 124 -6.66 -3.30 -7.61
N ASN A 125 -5.91 -3.02 -8.69
CA ASN A 125 -4.75 -3.79 -9.12
C ASN A 125 -3.64 -2.91 -9.71
N ASP A 126 -2.48 -3.51 -9.95
CA ASP A 126 -1.30 -2.81 -10.48
C ASP A 126 -1.55 -2.23 -11.89
N ASN A 127 -2.32 -2.90 -12.74
CA ASN A 127 -2.61 -2.40 -14.09
C ASN A 127 -3.50 -1.15 -14.04
N GLU A 128 -4.51 -1.15 -13.17
CA GLU A 128 -5.34 0.03 -12.95
C GLU A 128 -4.52 1.17 -12.34
N THR A 129 -3.66 0.87 -11.36
CA THR A 129 -2.76 1.88 -10.77
C THR A 129 -1.84 2.49 -11.83
N LEU A 130 -1.21 1.66 -12.66
CA LEU A 130 -0.38 2.11 -13.79
C LEU A 130 -1.18 2.92 -14.81
N SER A 131 -2.43 2.50 -15.10
CA SER A 131 -3.33 3.23 -15.98
C SER A 131 -3.62 4.63 -15.43
N ASN A 132 -4.02 4.74 -14.16
CA ASN A 132 -4.33 6.01 -13.49
C ASN A 132 -3.11 6.94 -13.47
N VAL A 133 -1.92 6.43 -13.18
CA VAL A 133 -0.68 7.22 -13.27
C VAL A 133 -0.44 7.69 -14.71
N THR A 134 -0.52 6.78 -15.69
CA THR A 134 -0.20 7.08 -17.11
C THR A 134 -1.17 8.10 -17.72
N SER A 135 -2.45 8.04 -17.34
CA SER A 135 -3.47 9.01 -17.73
C SER A 135 -3.47 10.28 -16.86
N ALA A 136 -2.76 10.27 -15.73
CA ALA A 136 -2.85 11.27 -14.67
C ALA A 136 -4.32 11.47 -14.21
N THR A 137 -5.04 10.37 -14.02
CA THR A 137 -6.42 10.35 -13.50
C THR A 137 -6.38 10.27 -11.99
N TRP A 138 -6.90 11.31 -11.34
CA TRP A 138 -7.02 11.44 -9.89
C TRP A 138 -8.00 12.60 -9.58
N ASP A 139 -8.56 12.64 -8.37
CA ASP A 139 -9.55 13.64 -7.99
C ASP A 139 -9.54 13.98 -6.48
N PHE A 140 -10.47 14.85 -6.07
CA PHE A 140 -10.73 15.25 -4.68
C PHE A 140 -12.18 14.96 -4.26
N GLU A 141 -12.85 13.98 -4.87
CA GLU A 141 -14.28 13.70 -4.65
C GLU A 141 -14.56 12.97 -3.33
N ASP A 142 -13.55 12.31 -2.73
CA ASP A 142 -13.69 11.67 -1.42
C ASP A 142 -13.93 12.71 -0.31
N GLU A 143 -14.85 12.42 0.60
CA GLU A 143 -15.20 13.24 1.77
C GLU A 143 -13.99 13.65 2.64
N ALA A 144 -12.86 12.94 2.54
CA ALA A 144 -11.60 13.34 3.16
C ALA A 144 -11.14 14.74 2.75
N PHE A 145 -11.57 15.24 1.58
CA PHE A 145 -11.22 16.53 1.03
C PHE A 145 -12.20 17.67 1.32
N ASP A 146 -13.33 17.38 1.98
CA ASP A 146 -14.33 18.40 2.35
C ASP A 146 -13.74 19.45 3.30
N GLU A 147 -12.85 19.01 4.19
CA GLU A 147 -12.23 19.83 5.23
C GLU A 147 -10.84 20.37 4.83
N ILE A 148 -10.35 20.01 3.64
CA ILE A 148 -9.06 20.44 3.11
C ILE A 148 -9.21 21.75 2.34
N SER A 149 -8.31 22.71 2.60
CA SER A 149 -8.35 24.04 2.01
C SER A 149 -8.16 24.02 0.49
N GLU A 150 -8.84 24.93 -0.20
CA GLU A 150 -8.70 25.10 -1.65
C GLU A 150 -7.26 25.42 -2.07
N ASN A 151 -6.51 26.14 -1.23
CA ASN A 151 -5.08 26.37 -1.47
C ASN A 151 -4.26 25.07 -1.45
N ALA A 152 -4.59 24.11 -0.58
CA ALA A 152 -3.92 22.81 -0.55
C ALA A 152 -4.25 21.99 -1.80
N LYS A 153 -5.53 21.98 -2.21
CA LYS A 153 -5.98 21.32 -3.44
C LYS A 153 -5.32 21.91 -4.68
N ASP A 154 -5.23 23.24 -4.77
CA ASP A 154 -4.53 23.95 -5.85
C ASP A 154 -3.03 23.61 -5.87
N PHE A 155 -2.39 23.53 -4.70
CA PHE A 155 -0.98 23.13 -4.61
C PHE A 155 -0.74 21.73 -5.20
N ILE A 156 -1.56 20.75 -4.82
CA ILE A 156 -1.49 19.38 -5.35
C ILE A 156 -1.77 19.38 -6.86
N THR A 157 -2.79 20.11 -7.31
CA THR A 157 -3.17 20.23 -8.73
C THR A 157 -2.03 20.75 -9.58
N ASN A 158 -1.25 21.68 -9.05
CA ASN A 158 -0.08 22.24 -9.75
C ASN A 158 1.17 21.35 -9.70
N LEU A 159 1.15 20.23 -8.96
CA LEU A 159 2.21 19.21 -8.95
C LEU A 159 1.84 17.96 -9.75
N LEU A 160 0.60 17.49 -9.64
CA LEU A 160 0.10 16.26 -10.27
C LEU A 160 -0.41 16.51 -11.70
N LYS A 161 0.46 17.07 -12.55
CA LYS A 161 0.18 17.29 -13.98
C LYS A 161 0.93 16.29 -14.84
N LYS A 162 0.27 15.77 -15.88
CA LYS A 162 0.90 14.89 -16.87
C LYS A 162 2.08 15.58 -17.56
N ASP A 163 1.91 16.82 -18.01
CA ASP A 163 3.01 17.62 -18.56
C ASP A 163 3.99 18.04 -17.46
N MET A 164 5.21 17.50 -17.53
CA MET A 164 6.32 17.82 -16.63
C MET A 164 6.62 19.32 -16.56
N LYS A 165 6.48 20.06 -17.68
CA LYS A 165 6.79 21.50 -17.73
C LYS A 165 5.76 22.36 -17.02
N ALA A 166 4.55 21.82 -16.83
CA ALA A 166 3.46 22.50 -16.15
C ALA A 166 3.49 22.32 -14.63
N ARG A 167 4.34 21.42 -14.12
CA ARG A 167 4.50 21.17 -12.68
C ARG A 167 5.26 22.31 -12.01
N LEU A 168 4.91 22.63 -10.77
CA LEU A 168 5.70 23.56 -9.96
C LEU A 168 7.12 23.03 -9.77
N THR A 169 8.09 23.93 -9.82
CA THR A 169 9.45 23.71 -9.32
C THR A 169 9.51 23.93 -7.81
N CYS A 170 10.56 23.45 -7.13
CA CYS A 170 10.73 23.71 -5.69
C CYS A 170 10.69 25.20 -5.35
N ALA A 171 11.31 26.06 -6.18
CA ALA A 171 11.29 27.51 -6.00
C ALA A 171 9.86 28.06 -6.07
N GLN A 172 9.05 27.61 -7.01
CA GLN A 172 7.65 28.00 -7.11
C GLN A 172 6.79 27.44 -5.98
N CYS A 173 7.11 26.25 -5.45
CA CYS A 173 6.42 25.71 -4.28
C CYS A 173 6.58 26.62 -3.05
N PHE A 174 7.79 27.13 -2.77
CA PHE A 174 8.00 28.07 -1.66
C PHE A 174 7.19 29.36 -1.79
N GLU A 175 6.85 29.75 -3.02
CA GLU A 175 6.04 30.92 -3.32
C GLU A 175 4.53 30.62 -3.39
N HIS A 176 4.13 29.36 -3.27
CA HIS A 176 2.74 28.97 -3.38
C HIS A 176 1.92 29.49 -2.18
N PRO A 177 0.71 30.06 -2.39
CA PRO A 177 -0.12 30.62 -1.31
C PRO A 177 -0.32 29.68 -0.13
N TRP A 178 -0.50 28.37 -0.40
CA TRP A 178 -0.66 27.36 0.63
C TRP A 178 0.55 27.25 1.58
N LEU A 179 1.77 27.24 1.04
CA LEU A 179 3.00 27.06 1.84
C LEU A 179 3.51 28.37 2.46
N LYS A 180 3.13 29.52 1.90
CA LYS A 180 3.47 30.85 2.45
C LYS A 180 2.65 31.27 3.67
N GLN A 181 1.65 30.49 4.06
CA GLN A 181 0.83 30.81 5.22
C GLN A 181 1.67 30.88 6.49
N ASP A 182 1.37 31.87 7.35
CA ASP A 182 2.00 31.94 8.66
C ASP A 182 1.43 30.84 9.57
N THR A 183 2.18 29.74 9.66
CA THR A 183 1.82 28.60 10.50
C THR A 183 1.68 28.95 11.98
N ASN A 184 2.20 30.08 12.47
CA ASN A 184 2.01 30.48 13.87
C ASN A 184 0.61 31.02 14.16
N THR A 185 -0.04 31.60 13.15
CA THR A 185 -1.34 32.28 13.28
C THR A 185 -2.47 31.55 12.54
N MET A 186 -2.13 30.61 11.66
CA MET A 186 -3.07 29.78 10.92
C MET A 186 -3.95 28.96 11.87
N LYS A 187 -5.28 29.16 11.77
CA LYS A 187 -6.25 28.22 12.31
C LYS A 187 -6.30 27.00 11.40
N ALA A 188 -6.05 25.82 11.95
CA ALA A 188 -6.11 24.57 11.21
C ALA A 188 -7.03 23.60 11.94
N LYS A 189 -7.88 22.92 11.18
CA LYS A 189 -8.74 21.85 11.70
C LYS A 189 -7.92 20.57 11.85
N LYS A 190 -8.35 19.74 12.80
CA LYS A 190 -7.79 18.39 12.99
C LYS A 190 -8.22 17.51 11.82
N LEU A 191 -7.26 16.89 11.16
CA LEU A 191 -7.51 15.94 10.08
C LEU A 191 -7.69 14.53 10.67
N SER A 192 -8.56 13.74 10.05
CA SER A 192 -8.74 12.34 10.43
C SER A 192 -7.48 11.53 10.11
N LYS A 193 -7.05 10.68 11.05
CA LYS A 193 -5.90 9.78 10.87
C LYS A 193 -6.31 8.37 10.43
N GLU A 194 -7.60 8.07 10.37
CA GLU A 194 -8.09 6.69 10.16
C GLU A 194 -7.69 6.13 8.79
N ARG A 195 -7.90 6.92 7.73
CA ARG A 195 -7.50 6.56 6.36
C ARG A 195 -5.99 6.34 6.27
N MET A 196 -5.20 7.23 6.87
CA MET A 196 -3.74 7.10 6.90
C MET A 196 -3.27 5.85 7.68
N LYS A 197 -3.94 5.49 8.78
CA LYS A 197 -3.68 4.23 9.49
C LYS A 197 -3.92 3.03 8.58
N LYS A 198 -5.06 2.98 7.87
CA LYS A 198 -5.37 1.92 6.90
C LYS A 198 -4.33 1.87 5.78
N TYR A 199 -3.91 3.01 5.25
CA TYR A 199 -2.85 3.12 4.24
C TYR A 199 -1.54 2.51 4.72
N ILE A 200 -1.05 2.90 5.90
CA ILE A 200 0.21 2.37 6.46
C ILE A 200 0.12 0.87 6.74
N LEU A 201 -1.01 0.40 7.29
CA LEU A 201 -1.24 -1.03 7.54
C LEU A 201 -1.20 -1.84 6.24
N ARG A 202 -1.89 -1.39 5.19
CA ARG A 202 -1.86 -2.01 3.85
C ARG A 202 -0.43 -2.07 3.29
N ARG A 203 0.35 -1.01 3.46
CA ARG A 203 1.74 -0.95 2.98
C ARG A 203 2.67 -1.90 3.76
N LYS A 204 2.52 -2.01 5.08
CA LYS A 204 3.24 -2.99 5.89
C LYS A 204 2.91 -4.42 5.48
N TRP A 205 1.65 -4.68 5.14
CA TRP A 205 1.21 -5.96 4.62
C TRP A 205 1.87 -6.29 3.27
N GLN A 206 1.89 -5.33 2.33
CA GLN A 206 2.57 -5.49 1.04
C GLN A 206 4.07 -5.80 1.24
N LYS A 207 4.79 -5.04 2.07
CA LYS A 207 6.21 -5.28 2.37
C LYS A 207 6.46 -6.68 2.94
N THR A 208 5.63 -7.11 3.88
CA THR A 208 5.74 -8.42 4.52
C THR A 208 5.45 -9.54 3.52
N GLY A 209 4.40 -9.39 2.71
CA GLY A 209 4.08 -10.32 1.62
C GLY A 209 5.21 -10.44 0.60
N HIS A 210 5.83 -9.32 0.18
CA HIS A 210 6.98 -9.34 -0.73
C HIS A 210 8.24 -9.98 -0.12
N ALA A 211 8.49 -9.80 1.18
CA ALA A 211 9.60 -10.45 1.87
C ALA A 211 9.44 -11.97 1.92
N VAL A 212 8.21 -12.44 2.18
CA VAL A 212 7.86 -13.88 2.14
C VAL A 212 8.07 -14.44 0.72
N ARG A 213 7.67 -13.71 -0.32
CA ARG A 213 7.91 -14.08 -1.74
C ARG A 213 9.39 -14.16 -2.11
N ALA A 214 10.20 -13.20 -1.65
CA ALA A 214 11.64 -13.15 -1.99
C ALA A 214 12.41 -14.37 -1.43
N ILE A 215 11.99 -14.86 -0.27
CA ILE A 215 12.52 -16.08 0.35
C ILE A 215 12.17 -17.31 -0.51
N GLY A 216 10.92 -17.44 -0.94
CA GLY A 216 10.48 -18.55 -1.81
C GLY A 216 11.22 -18.63 -3.15
N ARG A 217 11.54 -17.48 -3.78
CA ARG A 217 12.28 -17.42 -5.06
C ARG A 217 13.76 -17.81 -4.91
N LEU A 218 14.40 -17.45 -3.80
CA LEU A 218 15.80 -17.81 -3.54
C LEU A 218 15.95 -19.33 -3.34
N SER A 219 15.00 -19.96 -2.66
CA SER A 219 14.95 -21.42 -2.47
C SER A 219 14.74 -22.17 -3.79
N SER A 220 13.93 -21.63 -4.71
CA SER A 220 13.72 -22.17 -6.06
C SER A 220 14.94 -22.05 -6.98
N MET A 221 15.67 -20.92 -6.93
CA MET A 221 16.89 -20.72 -7.74
C MET A 221 18.07 -21.62 -7.29
N ALA A 222 18.18 -21.93 -6.00
CA ALA A 222 19.21 -22.85 -5.49
C ALA A 222 18.97 -24.31 -5.93
N MET A 223 17.70 -24.72 -6.08
CA MET A 223 17.31 -26.05 -6.56
C MET A 223 17.61 -26.25 -8.06
N MET A 224 17.47 -25.19 -8.87
CA MET A 224 17.72 -25.24 -10.33
C MET A 224 19.20 -25.29 -10.71
N ALA A 225 20.12 -24.78 -9.87
CA ALA A 225 21.53 -24.64 -10.22
C ALA A 225 22.38 -25.91 -10.00
N GLY A 226 21.85 -26.96 -9.37
CA GLY A 226 22.55 -28.24 -9.19
C GLY A 226 23.89 -28.17 -8.44
N VAL A 227 24.16 -27.07 -7.71
CA VAL A 227 25.45 -26.86 -7.05
C VAL A 227 25.44 -27.54 -5.68
N SER A 228 26.13 -28.68 -5.57
CA SER A 228 26.49 -29.26 -4.28
C SER A 228 27.67 -28.47 -3.69
N ALA A 229 27.39 -27.52 -2.81
CA ALA A 229 28.43 -26.72 -2.16
C ALA A 229 28.88 -27.37 -0.84
N LYS A 230 30.17 -27.69 -0.76
CA LYS A 230 30.86 -28.16 0.46
C LYS A 230 30.91 -27.06 1.53
N LYS A 231 30.83 -27.50 2.80
CA LYS A 231 30.94 -26.71 4.04
C LYS A 231 32.09 -25.69 4.05
N GLY A 232 31.73 -24.43 4.26
CA GLY A 232 32.56 -23.34 4.76
C GLY A 232 31.65 -22.19 5.22
N SER A 233 31.75 -21.79 6.49
CA SER A 233 30.96 -20.74 7.15
C SER A 233 31.80 -19.47 7.38
N PRO A 234 31.23 -18.29 7.74
CA PRO A 234 29.81 -17.87 7.74
C PRO A 234 29.55 -16.46 7.14
N THR A 235 28.38 -16.25 6.55
CA THR A 235 27.61 -14.99 6.66
C THR A 235 26.13 -15.35 6.70
N GLU A 236 25.46 -15.04 7.80
CA GLU A 236 24.14 -15.54 8.22
C GLU A 236 23.03 -15.28 7.19
N GLY A 237 22.60 -16.34 6.52
CA GLY A 237 21.31 -16.42 5.85
C GLY A 237 20.26 -16.89 6.86
N TYR A 238 19.19 -16.12 6.97
CA TYR A 238 18.06 -16.36 7.85
C TYR A 238 17.26 -17.60 7.41
N PRO A 239 16.88 -18.52 8.31
CA PRO A 239 16.15 -19.73 7.92
C PRO A 239 14.73 -19.42 7.44
N ASP A 240 14.29 -20.21 6.46
CA ASP A 240 12.92 -20.17 5.91
C ASP A 240 11.90 -20.39 7.04
N PRO A 241 10.87 -19.55 7.16
CA PRO A 241 9.87 -19.69 8.21
C PRO A 241 8.93 -20.87 7.92
N GLU A 242 8.71 -21.68 8.95
CA GLU A 242 7.62 -22.65 8.98
C GLU A 242 6.29 -21.91 9.13
N VAL A 243 5.39 -22.07 8.16
CA VAL A 243 4.07 -21.43 8.14
C VAL A 243 3.01 -22.44 8.59
N VAL A 244 2.28 -22.10 9.65
CA VAL A 244 1.20 -22.93 10.21
C VAL A 244 -0.06 -22.09 10.32
N TRP A 245 -1.17 -22.63 9.81
CA TRP A 245 -2.50 -22.03 9.91
C TRP A 245 -3.28 -22.63 11.06
N TYR A 246 -4.13 -21.83 11.70
CA TYR A 246 -4.96 -22.21 12.84
C TYR A 246 -6.40 -21.75 12.62
N LYS A 247 -7.38 -22.57 13.03
CA LYS A 247 -8.81 -22.25 13.19
C LYS A 247 -9.13 -22.38 14.67
N ASP A 248 -9.58 -21.30 15.31
CA ASP A 248 -9.84 -21.24 16.75
C ASP A 248 -8.70 -21.82 17.60
N ASP A 249 -7.48 -21.34 17.29
CA ASP A 249 -6.22 -21.77 17.93
C ASP A 249 -5.85 -23.26 17.75
N GLN A 250 -6.57 -24.02 16.91
CA GLN A 250 -6.19 -25.37 16.52
C GLN A 250 -5.49 -25.42 15.15
N PRO A 251 -4.36 -26.13 15.01
CA PRO A 251 -3.62 -26.17 13.76
C PRO A 251 -4.44 -26.85 12.66
N ILE A 252 -4.59 -26.17 11.54
CA ILE A 252 -5.26 -26.65 10.35
C ILE A 252 -4.33 -27.62 9.63
N LYS A 253 -4.86 -28.79 9.28
CA LYS A 253 -4.22 -29.74 8.37
C LYS A 253 -4.86 -29.60 7.00
N GLU A 254 -4.06 -29.75 5.96
CA GLU A 254 -4.58 -29.80 4.59
C GLU A 254 -5.59 -30.94 4.43
N THR A 255 -6.76 -30.59 3.91
CA THR A 255 -7.86 -31.48 3.60
C THR A 255 -8.46 -31.07 2.25
N ARG A 256 -9.53 -31.74 1.81
CA ARG A 256 -10.27 -31.30 0.60
C ARG A 256 -10.98 -29.95 0.80
N HIS A 257 -11.25 -29.60 2.05
CA HIS A 257 -11.97 -28.39 2.43
C HIS A 257 -11.02 -27.25 2.81
N PHE A 258 -9.89 -27.56 3.48
CA PHE A 258 -8.82 -26.60 3.74
C PHE A 258 -7.60 -26.93 2.88
N GLN A 259 -7.34 -26.13 1.84
CA GLN A 259 -6.14 -26.24 1.02
C GLN A 259 -5.20 -25.09 1.33
N ILE A 260 -3.90 -25.37 1.44
CA ILE A 260 -2.89 -24.34 1.58
C ILE A 260 -2.24 -24.20 0.21
N ASP A 261 -2.52 -23.08 -0.44
CA ASP A 261 -1.97 -22.79 -1.75
C ASP A 261 -0.71 -21.94 -1.63
N TYR A 262 0.26 -22.28 -2.47
CA TYR A 262 1.50 -21.54 -2.63
C TYR A 262 1.57 -21.11 -4.08
N ASP A 263 1.40 -19.82 -4.34
CA ASP A 263 1.50 -19.33 -5.72
C ASP A 263 2.95 -19.38 -6.24
N GLU A 264 3.11 -19.17 -7.54
CA GLU A 264 4.43 -19.17 -8.21
C GLU A 264 5.41 -18.12 -7.62
N ASP A 265 4.89 -17.16 -6.86
CA ASP A 265 5.65 -16.16 -6.16
C ASP A 265 5.99 -16.52 -4.70
N GLY A 266 5.46 -17.61 -4.16
CA GLY A 266 5.70 -18.08 -2.78
C GLY A 266 4.77 -17.48 -1.73
N ASN A 267 3.64 -16.88 -2.11
CA ASN A 267 2.60 -16.48 -1.15
C ASN A 267 1.85 -17.70 -0.63
N CYS A 268 1.75 -17.83 0.69
CA CYS A 268 0.95 -18.87 1.33
C CYS A 268 -0.46 -18.33 1.61
N SER A 269 -1.48 -18.97 1.02
CA SER A 269 -2.89 -18.63 1.23
C SER A 269 -3.67 -19.85 1.72
N LEU A 270 -4.55 -19.66 2.69
CA LEU A 270 -5.52 -20.68 3.08
C LEU A 270 -6.76 -20.56 2.21
N VAL A 271 -7.07 -21.61 1.46
CA VAL A 271 -8.26 -21.75 0.64
C VAL A 271 -9.25 -22.64 1.37
N ILE A 272 -10.44 -22.11 1.66
CA ILE A 272 -11.57 -22.84 2.24
C ILE A 272 -12.54 -23.15 1.09
N SER A 273 -12.77 -24.42 0.80
CA SER A 273 -13.60 -24.88 -0.33
C SER A 273 -14.68 -25.84 0.14
N GLU A 274 -15.91 -25.73 -0.35
CA GLU A 274 -16.89 -26.81 -0.22
C GLU A 274 -17.54 -27.24 -1.54
N VAL A 275 -17.85 -28.54 -1.56
CA VAL A 275 -18.80 -29.20 -2.45
C VAL A 275 -19.89 -29.81 -1.55
N ASN A 276 -21.07 -29.18 -1.51
CA ASN A 276 -22.36 -29.82 -1.83
C ASN A 276 -23.50 -28.81 -1.77
N TRP A 277 -24.35 -28.87 -2.81
CA TRP A 277 -25.46 -27.97 -3.06
C TRP A 277 -26.66 -28.27 -2.16
N THR A 278 -27.24 -27.24 -1.54
CA THR A 278 -28.70 -26.98 -1.58
C THR A 278 -28.99 -25.51 -1.30
N ASN A 279 -29.52 -24.84 -2.33
CA ASN A 279 -30.23 -23.55 -2.37
C ASN A 279 -29.92 -22.49 -1.31
N THR A 280 -29.05 -21.53 -1.64
CA THR A 280 -29.22 -20.15 -1.16
C THR A 280 -28.57 -19.14 -2.12
N THR A 281 -29.31 -18.11 -2.52
CA THR A 281 -28.80 -16.95 -3.27
C THR A 281 -28.15 -15.96 -2.31
N CYS A 282 -26.89 -15.58 -2.57
CA CYS A 282 -26.19 -14.57 -1.76
C CYS A 282 -26.51 -13.14 -2.20
N LEU A 283 -26.91 -12.30 -1.24
CA LEU A 283 -26.96 -10.85 -1.39
C LEU A 283 -25.61 -10.23 -1.00
N ASN A 284 -25.10 -9.36 -1.87
CA ASN A 284 -23.90 -8.55 -1.66
C ASN A 284 -24.01 -7.74 -0.36
N ASN A 285 -23.09 -7.95 0.58
CA ASN A 285 -22.38 -6.87 1.28
C ASN A 285 -21.23 -7.36 2.18
N HIS A 286 -20.15 -6.59 2.14
CA HIS A 286 -19.00 -6.52 3.06
C HIS A 286 -17.80 -7.49 2.92
N ARG A 287 -16.66 -6.84 2.57
CA ARG A 287 -15.24 -7.17 2.84
C ARG A 287 -14.63 -8.35 2.08
N HIS A 288 -13.83 -8.00 1.07
CA HIS A 288 -13.04 -8.91 0.24
C HIS A 288 -11.93 -9.61 1.03
N MET A 289 -12.08 -10.92 1.24
CA MET A 289 -11.00 -11.87 0.94
C MET A 289 -10.90 -11.97 -0.59
N THR A 290 -9.68 -11.99 -1.13
CA THR A 290 -9.45 -12.05 -2.58
C THR A 290 -9.89 -13.39 -3.16
N HIS A 291 -11.08 -13.42 -3.79
CA HIS A 291 -11.46 -14.44 -4.76
C HIS A 291 -10.82 -14.12 -6.13
N GLN A 292 -10.07 -15.06 -6.69
CA GLN A 292 -9.81 -15.09 -8.14
C GLN A 292 -10.97 -15.82 -8.83
N THR A 293 -11.87 -15.08 -9.46
CA THR A 293 -12.79 -15.64 -10.46
C THR A 293 -12.09 -15.65 -11.82
N ARG A 294 -11.59 -16.82 -12.23
CA ARG A 294 -11.36 -17.10 -13.66
C ARG A 294 -12.72 -17.44 -14.27
N ASN A 295 -13.05 -16.80 -15.40
CA ASN A 295 -14.24 -17.09 -16.22
C ASN A 295 -14.46 -18.60 -16.39
N CYS A 296 -15.40 -19.15 -15.63
CA CYS A 296 -16.11 -20.37 -15.91
C CYS A 296 -17.58 -20.08 -15.57
N ASP A 297 -18.46 -20.22 -16.55
CA ASP A 297 -19.90 -20.11 -16.36
C ASP A 297 -20.38 -21.04 -15.22
N HIS A 298 -21.21 -20.51 -14.32
CA HIS A 298 -22.02 -21.20 -13.30
C HIS A 298 -21.35 -22.19 -12.32
N VAL A 299 -20.85 -21.72 -11.16
CA VAL A 299 -20.97 -22.43 -9.86
C VAL A 299 -20.92 -21.40 -8.71
N PRO A 300 -21.91 -21.32 -7.78
CA PRO A 300 -21.79 -20.50 -6.58
C PRO A 300 -20.90 -21.20 -5.54
N PHE A 301 -19.92 -20.49 -4.98
CA PHE A 301 -19.13 -20.92 -3.82
C PHE A 301 -19.90 -20.56 -2.55
N GLN A 302 -20.14 -21.54 -1.66
CA GLN A 302 -20.86 -21.34 -0.39
C GLN A 302 -19.94 -21.72 0.77
N VAL A 303 -19.77 -20.81 1.73
CA VAL A 303 -19.04 -20.99 3.00
C VAL A 303 -20.04 -21.55 4.02
N SER A 304 -19.67 -22.58 4.79
CA SER A 304 -20.57 -23.24 5.77
C SER A 304 -20.60 -22.46 7.08
N GLY A 305 -21.69 -22.56 7.86
CA GLY A 305 -21.74 -22.02 9.23
C GLY A 305 -20.63 -22.57 10.13
N ASP A 306 -20.09 -23.74 9.81
CA ASP A 306 -18.95 -24.35 10.51
C ASP A 306 -17.61 -23.64 10.23
N ASP A 307 -17.55 -22.79 9.20
CA ASP A 307 -16.37 -22.00 8.86
C ASP A 307 -16.27 -20.71 9.68
N ASP A 308 -17.34 -20.31 10.40
CA ASP A 308 -17.30 -19.21 11.36
C ASP A 308 -16.27 -19.51 12.44
N ALA A 309 -15.19 -18.73 12.45
CA ALA A 309 -14.05 -18.95 13.31
C ALA A 309 -13.03 -17.81 13.23
N LYS A 310 -12.13 -17.81 14.21
CA LYS A 310 -10.91 -17.01 14.18
C LYS A 310 -9.78 -17.78 13.49
N TYR A 311 -9.33 -17.28 12.35
CA TYR A 311 -8.22 -17.85 11.59
C TYR A 311 -6.92 -17.13 11.89
N THR A 312 -5.87 -17.88 12.21
CA THR A 312 -4.53 -17.32 12.51
C THR A 312 -3.47 -17.99 11.66
N VAL A 313 -2.61 -17.20 11.01
CA VAL A 313 -1.39 -17.70 10.36
C VAL A 313 -0.19 -17.32 11.21
N LYS A 314 0.69 -18.30 11.44
CA LYS A 314 1.94 -18.11 12.18
C LYS A 314 3.12 -18.55 11.32
N ALA A 315 4.05 -17.65 11.09
CA ALA A 315 5.31 -17.90 10.41
C ALA A 315 6.45 -17.85 11.43
N VAL A 316 7.19 -18.96 11.61
CA VAL A 316 8.23 -19.08 12.64
C VAL A 316 9.54 -19.51 12.02
N ASN A 317 10.62 -18.81 12.32
CA ASN A 317 11.97 -19.29 12.04
C ASN A 317 12.87 -19.12 13.27
N SER A 318 14.16 -19.41 13.13
CA SER A 318 15.13 -19.32 14.23
C SER A 318 15.38 -17.89 14.75
N LEU A 319 14.74 -16.86 14.18
CA LEU A 319 14.98 -15.45 14.49
C LEU A 319 13.76 -14.77 15.09
N GLY A 320 12.58 -15.35 14.90
CA GLY A 320 11.35 -14.78 15.40
C GLY A 320 10.11 -15.45 14.85
N GLU A 321 8.98 -14.95 15.34
CA GLU A 321 7.65 -15.35 14.90
C GLU A 321 6.88 -14.12 14.41
N ALA A 322 6.12 -14.31 13.34
CA ALA A 322 5.13 -13.36 12.86
C ALA A 322 3.77 -14.05 12.87
N THR A 323 2.77 -13.39 13.43
CA THR A 323 1.41 -13.93 13.57
C THR A 323 0.41 -12.92 13.02
N CYS A 324 -0.56 -13.38 12.23
CA CYS A 324 -1.68 -12.58 11.77
C CYS A 324 -2.98 -13.33 12.02
N THR A 325 -4.02 -12.61 12.44
CA THR A 325 -5.33 -13.18 12.75
C THR A 325 -6.43 -12.41 12.03
N ALA A 326 -7.42 -13.14 11.51
CA ALA A 326 -8.67 -12.62 10.97
C ALA A 326 -9.85 -13.44 11.51
N ASP A 327 -11.00 -12.80 11.70
CA ASP A 327 -12.26 -13.47 12.07
C ASP A 327 -13.13 -13.61 10.82
N LEU A 328 -13.63 -14.82 10.57
CA LEU A 328 -14.65 -15.11 9.56
C LEU A 328 -15.98 -15.29 10.29
N LEU A 329 -16.98 -14.50 9.93
CA LEU A 329 -18.34 -14.60 10.48
C LEU A 329 -19.26 -15.15 9.40
N VAL A 330 -20.03 -16.19 9.71
CA VAL A 330 -20.95 -16.83 8.75
C VAL A 330 -22.36 -16.80 9.31
N GLU A 331 -23.22 -15.99 8.71
CA GLU A 331 -24.63 -15.91 9.09
C GLU A 331 -25.47 -16.93 8.31
N VAL A 332 -26.09 -17.88 9.03
CA VAL A 332 -27.04 -18.85 8.45
C VAL A 332 -28.45 -18.26 8.57
N MET A 333 -29.09 -17.94 7.44
CA MET A 333 -30.49 -17.51 7.44
C MET A 333 -31.41 -18.71 7.65
N ALA A 334 -32.22 -18.70 8.70
CA ALA A 334 -33.28 -19.69 8.90
C ALA A 334 -34.34 -19.50 7.81
N GLY A 335 -34.64 -20.56 7.07
CA GLY A 335 -35.63 -20.53 5.98
C GLY A 335 -37.03 -20.16 6.49
N GLU A 336 -37.69 -19.27 5.78
CA GLU A 336 -39.13 -19.00 5.93
C GLU A 336 -39.90 -20.27 5.56
N GLU A 337 -40.80 -20.71 6.45
CA GLU A 337 -41.77 -21.77 6.16
C GLU A 337 -42.76 -21.24 5.09
N GLU A 338 -42.75 -21.86 3.90
CA GLU A 338 -43.75 -21.57 2.86
C GLU A 338 -45.12 -22.15 3.30
N GLU A 339 -46.08 -21.27 3.57
CA GLU A 339 -47.50 -21.62 3.61
C GLU A 339 -47.97 -21.88 2.16
N GLU A 340 -48.34 -23.13 1.86
CA GLU A 340 -49.01 -23.50 0.60
C GLU A 340 -50.45 -22.94 0.59
N GLU A 341 -50.71 -21.90 -0.22
CA GLU A 341 -52.07 -21.56 -0.64
C GLU A 341 -52.46 -22.45 -1.84
N GLU A 342 -53.41 -23.36 -1.63
CA GLU A 342 -54.13 -24.08 -2.69
C GLU A 342 -55.05 -23.10 -3.45
N GLU A 343 -54.74 -22.80 -4.72
CA GLU A 343 -55.69 -22.17 -5.64
C GLU A 343 -56.64 -23.24 -6.24
N GLU A 344 -57.94 -23.08 -5.96
CA GLU A 344 -59.04 -23.73 -6.68
C GLU A 344 -59.15 -23.15 -8.11
N GLU A 345 -59.10 -24.02 -9.13
CA GLU A 345 -59.57 -23.68 -10.49
C GLU A 345 -60.99 -24.28 -10.73
N GLU A 346 -61.86 -23.43 -11.30
CA GLU A 346 -63.25 -23.67 -11.75
C GLU A 346 -63.42 -24.77 -12.82
#